data_AF-A0A967M9C2-F1
#
_entry.id   AF-A0A967M9C2-F1
#
_cell.length_a   1.000
_cell.length_b   1.000
_cell.length_c   1.000
_cell.angle_alpha   90.00
_cell.angle_beta   90.00
_cell.angle_gamma   90.00
#
_symmetry.space_group_name_H-M   'P 1'
#
loop_
_entity.id
_entity.type
_entity.pdbx_description
1 polymer ?
#
loop_
_entity_poly.entity_id
_entity_poly.type
_entity_poly.pdbx_seq_one_letter_code
_entity_poly.pdbx_strand_id
1 'polypeptide(L)'
;MTKLFRSVLNKVEEVASDVSDNVTGIGRNLPTLSSDPPGSIKPVTSRVLLIIYNPSVPSEGGRKLVDVLNWNDPDKLVKDYIADIKDASYGYCNYKVVERIEINLFPVKEDGFTYTGDGFVKAWRARSGFHEPDWVDYDRIMREFRLVERVNNDEIDEVWLFAFPYGGFYESRMTGPDAFWCNAPPLEGYEHAKKRFIIMGFNYERQVGQMLEAHGHRCESIMKYVYRNKKGDDNLWERFTRYDKTHPGRSEVGIVHYAPNSVKDYDWGNKTKVMSRCDNWLNFPDLSGPPKQVDCSDWGNGDTRLHHLWWFKRFPHIAGLHNGISNNWWEYVTDPNQVR
;
A
#
# COMPACT_ATOMS: atom_id res chain seq x y z
N MET A 1 13.27 50.62 59.78
CA MET A 1 13.38 49.15 59.82
C MET A 1 13.67 48.53 58.43
N THR A 2 14.54 49.00 57.51
CA THR A 2 15.83 49.72 57.53
C THR A 2 17.05 48.96 58.11
N LYS A 3 17.11 47.62 57.94
CA LYS A 3 18.38 46.87 57.75
C LYS A 3 18.20 45.40 57.28
N LEU A 4 17.02 44.80 57.48
CA LEU A 4 16.78 43.39 57.11
C LEU A 4 16.52 43.17 55.60
N PHE A 5 15.91 44.14 54.90
CA PHE A 5 15.54 43.99 53.48
C PHE A 5 16.70 44.07 52.47
N ARG A 6 17.86 44.68 52.82
CA ARG A 6 19.03 44.70 51.92
C ARG A 6 19.87 43.41 51.97
N SER A 7 19.70 42.58 53.00
CA SER A 7 20.44 41.31 53.12
C SER A 7 19.86 40.20 52.24
N VAL A 8 18.63 40.35 51.73
CA VAL A 8 17.96 39.33 50.92
C VAL A 8 18.19 39.55 49.43
N LEU A 9 18.17 40.81 48.95
CA LEU A 9 18.41 41.12 47.54
C LEU A 9 19.84 40.76 47.08
N ASN A 10 20.87 41.14 47.84
CA ASN A 10 22.26 40.83 47.46
C ASN A 10 22.55 39.31 47.39
N LYS A 11 21.75 38.46 48.05
CA LYS A 11 21.88 37.00 48.00
C LYS A 11 21.15 36.33 46.83
N VAL A 12 20.35 37.09 46.08
CA VAL A 12 19.66 36.62 44.87
C VAL A 12 20.49 36.92 43.62
N GLU A 13 21.20 38.05 43.59
CA GLU A 13 22.07 38.41 42.46
C GLU A 13 23.35 37.55 42.39
N GLU A 14 23.96 37.20 43.53
CA GLU A 14 25.19 36.38 43.57
C GLU A 14 24.94 34.91 43.15
N VAL A 15 23.72 34.41 43.31
CA VAL A 15 23.29 33.08 42.81
C VAL A 15 22.87 33.14 41.34
N ALA A 16 22.50 34.30 40.82
CA ALA A 16 22.12 34.48 39.42
C ALA A 16 23.34 34.56 38.48
N SER A 17 24.48 35.04 38.95
CA SER A 17 25.73 35.10 38.15
C SER A 17 26.50 33.78 38.08
N ASP A 18 26.37 32.88 39.07
CA ASP A 18 27.16 31.63 39.12
C ASP A 18 26.51 30.46 38.35
N VAL A 19 25.36 30.71 37.69
CA VAL A 19 24.63 29.73 36.88
C VAL A 19 24.69 30.04 35.37
N SER A 20 25.11 31.24 34.95
CA SER A 20 25.23 31.59 33.52
C SER A 20 26.43 30.93 32.81
N ASP A 21 27.51 30.65 33.55
CA ASP A 21 28.83 30.40 32.94
C ASP A 21 29.18 28.91 32.80
N ASN A 22 28.24 28.00 33.10
CA ASN A 22 28.44 26.54 33.02
C ASN A 22 27.52 25.81 32.02
N VAL A 23 26.84 26.52 31.10
CA VAL A 23 25.94 25.91 30.09
C VAL A 23 26.31 26.29 28.64
N THR A 24 27.59 26.18 28.29
CA THR A 24 28.08 26.28 26.90
C THR A 24 28.77 24.98 26.43
N GLY A 25 28.16 23.82 26.72
CA GLY A 25 28.84 22.53 26.52
C GLY A 25 28.01 21.25 26.32
N ILE A 26 26.67 21.30 26.22
CA ILE A 26 25.87 20.09 25.92
C ILE A 26 24.74 20.40 24.92
N GLY A 27 25.06 20.44 23.63
CA GLY A 27 24.07 20.35 22.56
C GLY A 27 23.55 18.92 22.43
N ARG A 28 22.60 18.51 23.28
CA ARG A 28 21.85 17.25 23.11
C ARG A 28 20.41 17.54 22.72
N ASN A 29 19.94 16.84 21.70
CA ASN A 29 18.54 16.85 21.26
C ASN A 29 17.61 16.55 22.44
N LEU A 30 16.89 17.56 22.91
CA LEU A 30 15.71 17.36 23.74
C LEU A 30 14.58 16.87 22.83
N PRO A 31 14.05 15.64 23.03
CA PRO A 31 12.92 15.19 22.24
C PRO A 31 11.71 16.07 22.59
N THR A 32 11.09 16.64 21.56
CA THR A 32 9.78 17.29 21.70
C THR A 32 8.78 16.27 22.22
N LEU A 33 8.32 16.43 23.47
CA LEU A 33 7.29 15.59 24.07
C LEU A 33 6.04 15.67 23.20
N SER A 34 5.68 14.57 22.51
CA SER A 34 4.48 14.55 21.68
C SER A 34 3.24 14.58 22.57
N SER A 35 2.31 15.48 22.28
CA SER A 35 1.06 15.68 23.01
C SER A 35 0.01 14.59 22.79
N ASP A 36 0.41 13.45 22.23
CA ASP A 36 -0.49 12.37 21.83
C ASP A 36 -0.83 11.49 23.04
N PRO A 37 -2.11 11.11 23.24
CA PRO A 37 -2.49 10.25 24.36
C PRO A 37 -1.84 8.87 24.24
N PRO A 38 -1.41 8.24 25.36
CA PRO A 38 -0.83 6.90 25.34
C PRO A 38 -1.79 5.89 24.67
N GLY A 39 -1.37 5.31 23.55
CA GLY A 39 -2.16 4.35 22.78
C GLY A 39 -2.72 4.88 21.44
N SER A 40 -2.51 6.14 21.07
CA SER A 40 -2.85 6.60 19.71
C SER A 40 -1.90 5.99 18.67
N ILE A 41 -2.44 5.29 17.66
CA ILE A 41 -1.67 4.91 16.48
C ILE A 41 -1.33 6.19 15.71
N LYS A 42 -0.07 6.35 15.30
CA LYS A 42 0.37 7.47 14.46
C LYS A 42 0.23 7.10 12.98
N PRO A 43 -0.54 7.85 12.16
CA PRO A 43 -0.57 7.65 10.71
C PRO A 43 0.81 7.73 10.08
N VAL A 44 1.01 6.95 9.02
CA VAL A 44 2.23 6.93 8.21
C VAL A 44 1.97 7.54 6.83
N THR A 45 3.02 8.08 6.21
CA THR A 45 2.98 8.58 4.83
C THR A 45 4.10 7.97 4.02
N SER A 46 3.76 7.15 3.03
CA SER A 46 4.71 6.60 2.06
C SER A 46 4.93 7.60 0.92
N ARG A 47 6.21 7.87 0.60
CA ARG A 47 6.64 8.76 -0.50
C ARG A 47 6.72 7.96 -1.78
N VAL A 48 5.88 8.32 -2.73
CA VAL A 48 5.70 7.59 -3.99
C VAL A 48 6.46 8.29 -5.12
N LEU A 49 7.29 7.52 -5.83
CA LEU A 49 7.72 7.86 -7.18
C LEU A 49 6.67 7.33 -8.17
N LEU A 50 5.98 8.23 -8.85
CA LEU A 50 4.98 7.89 -9.87
C LEU A 50 5.62 7.95 -11.26
N ILE A 51 5.65 6.82 -11.96
CA ILE A 51 6.23 6.69 -13.31
C ILE A 51 5.12 6.28 -14.27
N ILE A 52 4.84 7.10 -15.28
CA ILE A 52 3.76 6.88 -16.25
C ILE A 52 4.35 6.71 -17.64
N TYR A 53 4.31 5.49 -18.19
CA TYR A 53 4.64 5.22 -19.58
C TYR A 53 3.47 5.60 -20.48
N ASN A 54 3.49 6.83 -21.00
CA ASN A 54 2.45 7.39 -21.88
C ASN A 54 3.08 7.81 -23.22
N PRO A 55 3.35 6.86 -24.13
CA PRO A 55 4.02 7.14 -25.40
C PRO A 55 3.14 7.91 -26.40
N SER A 56 3.76 8.61 -27.34
CA SER A 56 3.09 9.23 -28.49
C SER A 56 2.78 8.21 -29.59
N VAL A 57 1.72 8.46 -30.36
CA VAL A 57 1.29 7.67 -31.52
C VAL A 57 1.45 8.52 -32.80
N PRO A 58 2.49 8.31 -33.62
CA PRO A 58 2.79 9.14 -34.79
C PRO A 58 1.64 9.22 -35.80
N SER A 59 1.02 8.10 -36.14
CA SER A 59 -0.12 8.02 -37.09
C SER A 59 -1.38 8.76 -36.62
N GLU A 60 -1.46 9.11 -35.33
CA GLU A 60 -2.59 9.81 -34.70
C GLU A 60 -2.24 11.28 -34.41
N GLY A 61 -1.28 11.85 -35.16
CA GLY A 61 -0.82 13.22 -35.02
C GLY A 61 0.16 13.44 -33.87
N GLY A 62 0.83 12.38 -33.39
CA GLY A 62 1.75 12.44 -32.24
C GLY A 62 1.06 12.55 -30.88
N ARG A 63 -0.28 12.44 -30.83
CA ARG A 63 -1.08 12.43 -29.60
C ARG A 63 -0.65 11.30 -28.66
N LYS A 64 -0.90 11.48 -27.36
CA LYS A 64 -0.56 10.50 -26.33
C LYS A 64 -1.46 9.28 -26.41
N LEU A 65 -0.90 8.11 -26.07
CA LEU A 65 -1.60 6.83 -26.15
C LEU A 65 -2.89 6.80 -25.31
N VAL A 66 -2.88 7.40 -24.12
CA VAL A 66 -4.06 7.54 -23.25
C VAL A 66 -5.21 8.29 -23.95
N ASP A 67 -4.91 9.40 -24.65
CA ASP A 67 -5.89 10.20 -25.39
C ASP A 67 -6.40 9.47 -26.64
N VAL A 68 -5.48 8.82 -27.38
CA VAL A 68 -5.76 8.12 -28.64
C VAL A 68 -6.72 6.95 -28.44
N LEU A 69 -6.63 6.28 -27.29
CA LEU A 69 -7.46 5.12 -26.95
C LEU A 69 -8.58 5.45 -25.94
N ASN A 70 -8.76 6.73 -25.58
CA ASN A 70 -9.78 7.23 -24.67
C ASN A 70 -9.81 6.43 -23.34
N TRP A 71 -8.64 6.32 -22.73
CA TRP A 71 -8.43 5.67 -21.44
C TRP A 71 -8.48 6.66 -20.28
N ASN A 72 -8.42 6.16 -19.05
CA ASN A 72 -8.58 6.98 -17.85
C ASN A 72 -7.34 7.84 -17.61
N ASP A 73 -7.55 9.05 -17.10
CA ASP A 73 -6.49 9.92 -16.60
C ASP A 73 -5.74 9.25 -15.42
N PRO A 74 -4.44 8.94 -15.54
CA PRO A 74 -3.66 8.33 -14.48
C PRO A 74 -3.59 9.18 -13.21
N ASP A 75 -3.57 10.51 -13.32
CA ASP A 75 -3.47 11.40 -12.16
C ASP A 75 -4.80 11.41 -11.38
N LYS A 76 -5.94 11.32 -12.07
CA LYS A 76 -7.23 11.07 -11.42
C LYS A 76 -7.29 9.70 -10.75
N LEU A 77 -6.82 8.63 -11.41
CA LEU A 77 -6.80 7.28 -10.84
C LEU A 77 -5.96 7.24 -9.55
N VAL A 78 -4.76 7.82 -9.59
CA VAL A 78 -3.85 8.00 -8.44
C VAL A 78 -4.53 8.76 -7.31
N LYS A 79 -5.17 9.91 -7.59
CA LYS A 79 -5.85 10.71 -6.57
C LYS A 79 -6.98 9.94 -5.88
N ASP A 80 -7.84 9.29 -6.66
CA ASP A 80 -8.97 8.53 -6.15
C ASP A 80 -8.50 7.32 -5.32
N TYR A 81 -7.46 6.61 -5.77
CA TYR A 81 -6.84 5.49 -5.05
C TYR A 81 -6.21 5.90 -3.71
N ILE A 82 -5.51 7.04 -3.67
CA ILE A 82 -4.94 7.57 -2.41
C ILE A 82 -6.04 7.92 -1.41
N ALA A 83 -7.14 8.51 -1.88
CA ALA A 83 -8.30 8.82 -1.02
C ALA A 83 -8.95 7.53 -0.48
N ASP A 84 -9.12 6.52 -1.33
CA ASP A 84 -9.71 5.23 -0.98
C ASP A 84 -8.91 4.46 0.07
N ILE A 85 -7.59 4.31 -0.11
CA ILE A 85 -6.73 3.64 0.87
C ILE A 85 -6.71 4.42 2.20
N LYS A 86 -6.73 5.76 2.15
CA LYS A 86 -6.80 6.58 3.36
C LYS A 86 -8.11 6.38 4.13
N ASP A 87 -9.25 6.35 3.45
CA ASP A 87 -10.56 6.11 4.06
C ASP A 87 -10.67 4.68 4.61
N ALA A 88 -10.24 3.68 3.83
CA ALA A 88 -10.32 2.28 4.23
C ALA A 88 -9.37 1.90 5.38
N SER A 89 -8.27 2.64 5.55
CA SER A 89 -7.32 2.50 6.65
C SER A 89 -7.60 3.41 7.85
N TYR A 90 -8.81 4.01 7.93
CA TYR A 90 -9.20 4.92 9.02
C TYR A 90 -8.24 6.11 9.21
N GLY A 91 -7.61 6.55 8.12
CA GLY A 91 -6.63 7.63 8.08
C GLY A 91 -5.19 7.22 8.37
N TYR A 92 -4.90 5.94 8.67
CA TYR A 92 -3.55 5.47 8.99
C TYR A 92 -2.61 5.47 7.78
N CYS A 93 -3.00 4.83 6.68
CA CYS A 93 -2.18 4.72 5.48
C CYS A 93 -2.38 5.97 4.61
N ASN A 94 -1.31 6.72 4.40
CA ASN A 94 -1.31 7.88 3.51
C ASN A 94 -0.19 7.71 2.47
N TYR A 95 -0.42 8.29 1.29
CA TYR A 95 0.57 8.35 0.22
C TYR A 95 0.79 9.80 -0.19
N LYS A 96 2.04 10.12 -0.53
CA LYS A 96 2.42 11.39 -1.14
C LYS A 96 3.26 11.11 -2.38
N VAL A 97 2.72 11.40 -3.56
CA VAL A 97 3.54 11.46 -4.78
C VAL A 97 4.55 12.60 -4.59
N VAL A 98 5.82 12.25 -4.46
CA VAL A 98 6.93 13.22 -4.28
C VAL A 98 7.54 13.63 -5.61
N GLU A 99 7.46 12.76 -6.61
CA GLU A 99 7.91 13.01 -7.98
C GLU A 99 7.00 12.26 -8.96
N ARG A 100 6.58 12.93 -10.04
CA ARG A 100 5.80 12.38 -11.15
C ARG A 100 6.64 12.47 -12.42
N ILE A 101 6.99 11.33 -12.99
CA ILE A 101 7.72 11.21 -14.25
C ILE A 101 6.76 10.66 -15.31
N GLU A 102 6.53 11.39 -16.39
CA GLU A 102 5.81 10.88 -17.54
C GLU A 102 6.78 10.66 -18.71
N ILE A 103 6.79 9.43 -19.22
CA ILE A 103 7.77 8.95 -20.20
C ILE A 103 7.08 8.82 -21.55
N ASN A 104 7.67 9.41 -22.58
CA ASN A 104 7.16 9.32 -23.95
C ASN A 104 7.63 8.04 -24.70
N LEU A 105 7.77 6.93 -23.98
CA LEU A 105 8.33 5.67 -24.49
C LEU A 105 7.44 4.50 -24.05
N PHE A 106 7.60 3.37 -24.72
CA PHE A 106 7.14 2.08 -24.24
C PHE A 106 8.22 1.48 -23.32
N PRO A 107 7.84 0.81 -22.21
CA PRO A 107 8.78 0.02 -21.43
C PRO A 107 9.33 -1.14 -22.27
N VAL A 108 10.58 -1.53 -21.99
CA VAL A 108 11.30 -2.55 -22.74
C VAL A 108 11.06 -3.91 -22.08
N LYS A 109 10.78 -4.93 -22.90
CA LYS A 109 10.51 -6.30 -22.45
C LYS A 109 11.78 -7.03 -22.06
N GLU A 110 11.66 -8.12 -21.29
CA GLU A 110 12.79 -8.95 -20.85
C GLU A 110 13.64 -9.49 -22.03
N ASP A 111 13.02 -9.72 -23.19
CA ASP A 111 13.69 -10.15 -24.43
C ASP A 111 14.23 -8.99 -25.29
N GLY A 112 14.14 -7.75 -24.80
CA GLY A 112 14.54 -6.54 -25.50
C GLY A 112 13.49 -5.98 -26.47
N PHE A 113 12.33 -6.60 -26.64
CA PHE A 113 11.26 -6.04 -27.46
C PHE A 113 10.78 -4.69 -26.91
N THR A 114 10.35 -3.80 -27.80
CA THR A 114 9.73 -2.51 -27.44
C THR A 114 8.69 -2.16 -28.49
N TYR A 115 7.45 -1.94 -28.07
CA TYR A 115 6.38 -1.49 -28.97
C TYR A 115 6.69 -0.10 -29.55
N THR A 116 6.14 0.16 -30.74
CA THR A 116 5.98 1.53 -31.27
C THR A 116 4.53 1.99 -31.07
N GLY A 117 4.29 3.30 -31.06
CA GLY A 117 2.94 3.86 -30.88
C GLY A 117 1.93 3.29 -31.88
N ASP A 118 2.29 3.31 -33.15
CA ASP A 118 1.45 2.82 -34.25
C ASP A 118 1.31 1.28 -34.22
N GLY A 119 2.39 0.57 -33.88
CA GLY A 119 2.37 -0.90 -33.76
C GLY A 119 1.43 -1.37 -32.65
N PHE A 120 1.51 -0.74 -31.48
CA PHE A 120 0.63 -1.04 -30.35
C PHE A 120 -0.83 -0.68 -30.66
N VAL A 121 -1.11 0.52 -31.19
CA VAL A 121 -2.49 0.93 -31.54
C VAL A 121 -3.09 0.02 -32.62
N LYS A 122 -2.30 -0.45 -33.58
CA LYS A 122 -2.72 -1.47 -34.55
C LYS A 122 -3.11 -2.78 -33.86
N ALA A 123 -2.25 -3.32 -32.98
CA ALA A 123 -2.53 -4.56 -32.25
C ALA A 123 -3.77 -4.43 -31.35
N TRP A 124 -3.91 -3.29 -30.65
CA TRP A 124 -5.06 -2.98 -29.80
C TRP A 124 -6.37 -2.93 -30.58
N ARG A 125 -6.39 -2.23 -31.72
CA ARG A 125 -7.58 -2.15 -32.60
C ARG A 125 -7.91 -3.50 -33.24
N ALA A 126 -6.90 -4.30 -33.59
CA ALA A 126 -7.06 -5.64 -34.17
C ALA A 126 -7.32 -6.75 -33.14
N ARG A 127 -7.22 -6.45 -31.82
CA ARG A 127 -7.31 -7.40 -30.71
C ARG A 127 -6.42 -8.64 -30.89
N SER A 128 -5.27 -8.46 -31.54
CA SER A 128 -4.37 -9.53 -31.96
C SER A 128 -2.99 -8.98 -32.33
N GLY A 129 -1.96 -9.84 -32.32
CA GLY A 129 -0.59 -9.43 -32.64
C GLY A 129 0.13 -8.65 -31.53
N PHE A 130 -0.27 -8.83 -30.28
CA PHE A 130 0.54 -8.47 -29.13
C PHE A 130 1.78 -9.36 -29.05
N HIS A 131 2.86 -8.80 -28.51
CA HIS A 131 4.12 -9.49 -28.30
C HIS A 131 4.04 -10.46 -27.12
N GLU A 132 4.73 -11.60 -27.25
CA GLU A 132 4.96 -12.56 -26.16
C GLU A 132 6.43 -12.99 -26.20
N PRO A 133 7.14 -13.06 -25.06
CA PRO A 133 6.64 -12.86 -23.69
C PRO A 133 6.32 -11.40 -23.35
N ASP A 134 5.24 -11.15 -22.59
CA ASP A 134 4.85 -9.79 -22.20
C ASP A 134 5.68 -9.16 -21.05
N TRP A 135 6.51 -9.90 -20.30
CA TRP A 135 7.18 -9.35 -19.10
C TRP A 135 8.14 -8.19 -19.40
N VAL A 136 8.19 -7.20 -18.49
CA VAL A 136 9.08 -6.04 -18.56
C VAL A 136 10.47 -6.34 -17.98
N ASP A 137 11.51 -5.74 -18.55
CA ASP A 137 12.84 -5.65 -17.95
C ASP A 137 12.80 -4.74 -16.71
N TYR A 138 12.47 -5.31 -15.56
CA TYR A 138 12.49 -4.62 -14.26
C TYR A 138 13.87 -4.09 -13.91
N ASP A 139 14.95 -4.79 -14.29
CA ASP A 139 16.31 -4.38 -13.97
C ASP A 139 16.71 -3.09 -14.69
N ARG A 140 16.20 -2.89 -15.91
CA ARG A 140 16.32 -1.61 -16.61
C ARG A 140 15.56 -0.51 -15.90
N ILE A 141 14.33 -0.75 -15.43
CA ILE A 141 13.57 0.24 -14.66
C ILE A 141 14.33 0.63 -13.38
N MET A 142 14.87 -0.36 -12.64
CA MET A 142 15.66 -0.14 -11.43
C MET A 142 16.86 0.77 -11.67
N ARG A 143 17.61 0.53 -12.76
CA ARG A 143 18.77 1.36 -13.16
C ARG A 143 18.38 2.73 -13.72
N GLU A 144 17.39 2.80 -14.60
CA GLU A 144 16.99 4.01 -15.33
C GLU A 144 16.47 5.10 -14.37
N PHE A 145 15.75 4.71 -13.31
CA PHE A 145 15.23 5.64 -12.30
C PHE A 145 16.06 5.71 -11.02
N ARG A 146 17.15 4.92 -10.93
CA ARG A 146 18.06 4.83 -9.76
C ARG A 146 17.31 4.50 -8.47
N LEU A 147 16.46 3.48 -8.54
CA LEU A 147 15.45 3.22 -7.51
C LEU A 147 16.07 2.89 -6.14
N VAL A 148 17.19 2.15 -6.13
CA VAL A 148 17.89 1.83 -4.88
C VAL A 148 18.54 3.06 -4.26
N GLU A 149 19.20 3.89 -5.07
CA GLU A 149 19.84 5.12 -4.59
C GLU A 149 18.81 6.07 -3.96
N ARG A 150 17.65 6.24 -4.60
CA ARG A 150 16.55 7.05 -4.09
C ARG A 150 15.96 6.52 -2.78
N VAL A 151 15.84 5.20 -2.63
CA VAL A 151 15.41 4.57 -1.37
C VAL A 151 16.47 4.74 -0.28
N ASN A 152 17.76 4.62 -0.63
CA ASN A 152 18.87 4.77 0.30
C ASN A 152 19.01 6.21 0.82
N ASN A 153 18.76 7.20 -0.03
CA ASN A 153 18.76 8.63 0.28
C ASN A 153 17.51 9.11 1.04
N ASP A 154 16.56 8.21 1.35
CA ASP A 154 15.23 8.57 1.84
C ASP A 154 14.51 9.59 0.95
N GLU A 155 14.61 9.47 -0.38
CA GLU A 155 13.80 10.27 -1.31
C GLU A 155 12.41 9.65 -1.48
N ILE A 156 12.34 8.32 -1.55
CA ILE A 156 11.15 7.53 -1.89
C ILE A 156 11.01 6.30 -0.97
N ASP A 157 9.79 5.77 -0.86
CA ASP A 157 9.44 4.58 -0.08
C ASP A 157 8.70 3.52 -0.90
N GLU A 158 7.98 3.91 -1.96
CA GLU A 158 7.23 3.02 -2.87
C GLU A 158 7.31 3.57 -4.31
N VAL A 159 7.22 2.68 -5.31
CA VAL A 159 7.27 3.05 -6.74
C VAL A 159 5.98 2.60 -7.42
N TRP A 160 5.29 3.51 -8.12
CA TRP A 160 4.07 3.18 -8.87
C TRP A 160 4.34 3.33 -10.36
N LEU A 161 4.28 2.21 -11.09
CA LEU A 161 4.41 2.15 -12.53
C LEU A 161 3.01 2.15 -13.15
N PHE A 162 2.75 3.08 -14.05
CA PHE A 162 1.53 3.13 -14.87
C PHE A 162 1.86 2.87 -16.34
N ALA A 163 1.10 1.97 -16.96
CA ALA A 163 1.18 1.71 -18.40
C ALA A 163 -0.20 1.37 -18.98
N PHE A 164 -0.17 1.04 -20.26
CA PHE A 164 -1.25 0.45 -21.05
C PHE A 164 -1.32 -1.08 -20.82
N PRO A 165 -2.41 -1.78 -21.21
CA PRO A 165 -2.47 -3.24 -21.21
C PRO A 165 -1.36 -3.84 -22.08
N TYR A 166 -0.76 -4.97 -21.68
CA TYR A 166 0.49 -5.49 -22.27
C TYR A 166 1.72 -4.59 -21.98
N GLY A 167 1.71 -3.92 -20.82
CA GLY A 167 2.85 -3.21 -20.26
C GLY A 167 3.93 -4.13 -19.68
N GLY A 168 3.57 -5.36 -19.29
CA GLY A 168 4.49 -6.33 -18.68
C GLY A 168 4.72 -6.21 -17.19
N PHE A 169 3.85 -5.48 -16.47
CA PHE A 169 4.00 -5.25 -15.04
C PHE A 169 3.27 -6.32 -14.21
N TYR A 170 3.90 -6.75 -13.12
CA TYR A 170 3.20 -7.36 -12.00
C TYR A 170 2.43 -6.30 -11.22
N GLU A 171 1.26 -6.65 -10.70
CA GLU A 171 0.41 -5.77 -9.87
C GLU A 171 1.15 -5.26 -8.63
N SER A 172 1.95 -6.13 -8.00
CA SER A 172 2.97 -5.74 -7.03
C SER A 172 4.20 -6.62 -7.18
N ARG A 173 5.38 -6.10 -6.83
CA ARG A 173 6.63 -6.86 -6.67
C ARG A 173 7.47 -6.23 -5.56
N MET A 174 8.06 -7.04 -4.69
CA MET A 174 8.94 -6.58 -3.61
C MET A 174 10.41 -6.73 -3.98
N THR A 175 11.24 -5.81 -3.51
CA THR A 175 12.70 -5.85 -3.66
C THR A 175 13.39 -5.24 -2.43
N GLY A 176 14.72 -5.35 -2.35
CA GLY A 176 15.52 -5.01 -1.17
C GLY A 176 15.88 -6.23 -0.29
N PRO A 177 16.55 -6.01 0.85
CA PRO A 177 17.03 -7.07 1.74
C PRO A 177 15.87 -7.92 2.28
N ASP A 178 16.03 -9.24 2.27
CA ASP A 178 15.02 -10.22 2.74
C ASP A 178 13.62 -10.01 2.12
N ALA A 179 13.58 -9.56 0.85
CA ALA A 179 12.35 -9.43 0.08
C ALA A 179 11.66 -10.80 -0.08
N PHE A 180 10.34 -10.82 0.06
CA PHE A 180 9.52 -12.03 -0.02
C PHE A 180 8.40 -11.86 -1.06
N TRP A 181 7.70 -12.97 -1.37
CA TRP A 181 6.62 -12.98 -2.36
C TRP A 181 5.58 -11.89 -2.05
N CYS A 182 5.32 -11.01 -3.02
CA CYS A 182 4.32 -9.94 -2.90
C CYS A 182 3.54 -9.87 -4.21
N ASN A 183 2.58 -10.78 -4.39
CA ASN A 183 1.89 -11.13 -5.66
C ASN A 183 2.79 -11.55 -6.85
N ALA A 184 4.10 -11.45 -6.69
CA ALA A 184 5.12 -11.87 -7.63
C ALA A 184 6.35 -12.41 -6.86
N PRO A 185 7.24 -13.17 -7.51
CA PRO A 185 8.55 -13.48 -6.96
C PRO A 185 9.29 -12.19 -6.55
N PRO A 186 10.14 -12.21 -5.51
CA PRO A 186 11.06 -11.10 -5.24
C PRO A 186 11.84 -10.66 -6.48
N LEU A 187 12.22 -9.39 -6.56
CA LEU A 187 13.24 -8.93 -7.50
C LEU A 187 14.59 -8.94 -6.78
N GLU A 188 15.42 -9.92 -7.14
CA GLU A 188 16.74 -10.21 -6.54
C GLU A 188 17.84 -9.28 -7.09
N GLY A 189 18.99 -9.21 -6.40
CA GLY A 189 20.17 -8.42 -6.81
C GLY A 189 20.20 -7.00 -6.23
N TYR A 190 19.20 -6.63 -5.44
CA TYR A 190 19.02 -5.29 -4.85
C TYR A 190 19.02 -5.29 -3.32
N GLU A 191 19.58 -6.34 -2.70
CA GLU A 191 19.66 -6.53 -1.25
C GLU A 191 20.53 -5.45 -0.55
N HIS A 192 21.31 -4.71 -1.34
CA HIS A 192 22.08 -3.53 -0.93
C HIS A 192 21.22 -2.26 -0.76
N ALA A 193 19.90 -2.33 -0.98
CA ALA A 193 18.97 -1.30 -0.56
C ALA A 193 18.87 -1.22 0.97
N LYS A 194 18.69 -0.01 1.50
CA LYS A 194 18.58 0.30 2.93
C LYS A 194 17.41 -0.40 3.61
N LYS A 195 16.37 -0.74 2.84
CA LYS A 195 15.11 -1.34 3.30
C LYS A 195 14.39 -2.03 2.14
N ARG A 196 13.41 -2.88 2.46
CA ARG A 196 12.46 -3.41 1.48
C ARG A 196 11.56 -2.29 0.97
N PHE A 197 11.25 -2.33 -0.32
CA PHE A 197 10.26 -1.48 -0.94
C PHE A 197 9.45 -2.26 -1.99
N ILE A 198 8.30 -1.71 -2.36
CA ILE A 198 7.35 -2.33 -3.28
C ILE A 198 7.26 -1.49 -4.55
N ILE A 199 7.23 -2.18 -5.68
CA ILE A 199 6.92 -1.64 -6.99
C ILE A 199 5.51 -2.12 -7.33
N MET A 200 4.56 -1.18 -7.47
CA MET A 200 3.19 -1.46 -7.89
C MET A 200 3.06 -1.27 -9.41
N GLY A 201 2.37 -2.19 -10.07
CA GLY A 201 2.02 -2.09 -11.48
C GLY A 201 0.54 -1.76 -11.66
N PHE A 202 0.25 -0.65 -12.34
CA PHE A 202 -1.10 -0.18 -12.62
C PHE A 202 -1.32 0.07 -14.11
N ASN A 203 -2.58 -0.01 -14.52
CA ASN A 203 -2.98 0.09 -15.91
C ASN A 203 -4.10 1.14 -16.07
N TYR A 204 -3.85 2.18 -16.87
CA TYR A 204 -4.80 3.30 -17.04
C TYR A 204 -6.00 2.98 -17.96
N GLU A 205 -6.03 1.82 -18.62
CA GLU A 205 -7.26 1.26 -19.21
C GLU A 205 -8.26 0.82 -18.13
N ARG A 206 -7.76 0.40 -16.97
CA ARG A 206 -8.55 -0.09 -15.82
C ARG A 206 -8.98 1.06 -14.91
N GLN A 207 -9.81 0.74 -13.92
CA GLN A 207 -10.34 1.70 -12.95
C GLN A 207 -9.71 1.49 -11.56
N VAL A 208 -9.99 2.41 -10.63
CA VAL A 208 -9.51 2.37 -9.23
C VAL A 208 -9.80 1.03 -8.54
N GLY A 209 -10.91 0.37 -8.89
CA GLY A 209 -11.24 -0.96 -8.38
C GLY A 209 -10.13 -2.00 -8.60
N GLN A 210 -9.44 -1.97 -9.75
CA GLN A 210 -8.32 -2.89 -10.00
C GLN A 210 -7.00 -2.43 -9.36
N MET A 211 -6.82 -1.12 -9.10
CA MET A 211 -5.70 -0.66 -8.27
C MET A 211 -5.85 -1.12 -6.81
N LEU A 212 -7.09 -1.16 -6.31
CA LEU A 212 -7.44 -1.71 -5.02
C LEU A 212 -7.29 -3.25 -4.98
N GLU A 213 -7.58 -3.95 -6.07
CA GLU A 213 -7.34 -5.39 -6.23
C GLU A 213 -5.85 -5.74 -6.15
N ALA A 214 -5.01 -5.02 -6.90
CA ALA A 214 -3.55 -5.09 -6.80
C ALA A 214 -3.03 -4.80 -5.38
N HIS A 215 -3.61 -3.82 -4.68
CA HIS A 215 -3.29 -3.55 -3.27
C HIS A 215 -3.75 -4.71 -2.36
N GLY A 216 -4.89 -5.34 -2.66
CA GLY A 216 -5.42 -6.49 -1.95
C GLY A 216 -4.48 -7.69 -2.04
N HIS A 217 -3.99 -8.04 -3.23
CA HIS A 217 -3.02 -9.11 -3.39
C HIS A 217 -1.67 -8.86 -2.70
N ARG A 218 -1.21 -7.59 -2.65
CA ARG A 218 -0.12 -7.17 -1.75
C ARG A 218 -0.45 -7.51 -0.29
N CYS A 219 -1.63 -7.10 0.18
CA CYS A 219 -2.05 -7.35 1.57
C CYS A 219 -2.13 -8.85 1.88
N GLU A 220 -2.70 -9.65 0.99
CA GLU A 220 -2.80 -11.10 1.15
C GLU A 220 -1.42 -11.76 1.27
N SER A 221 -0.49 -11.34 0.41
CA SER A 221 0.88 -11.83 0.42
C SER A 221 1.62 -11.46 1.71
N ILE A 222 1.53 -10.19 2.13
CA ILE A 222 2.16 -9.69 3.35
C ILE A 222 1.56 -10.33 4.59
N MET A 223 0.24 -10.35 4.75
CA MET A 223 -0.41 -10.89 5.95
C MET A 223 -0.23 -12.41 6.06
N LYS A 224 -0.22 -13.14 4.94
CA LYS A 224 0.19 -14.56 4.92
C LYS A 224 1.63 -14.75 5.42
N TYR A 225 2.55 -13.85 5.06
CA TYR A 225 3.93 -13.89 5.55
C TYR A 225 4.05 -13.50 7.03
N VAL A 226 3.30 -12.50 7.50
CA VAL A 226 3.23 -12.11 8.93
C VAL A 226 2.76 -13.28 9.80
N TYR A 227 1.73 -14.01 9.37
CA TYR A 227 1.16 -15.14 10.10
C TYR A 227 1.85 -16.50 9.81
N ARG A 228 2.93 -16.56 9.00
CA ARG A 228 3.56 -17.81 8.52
C ARG A 228 3.98 -18.82 9.61
N ASN A 229 4.23 -18.33 10.82
CA ASN A 229 4.65 -19.13 11.98
C ASN A 229 3.50 -19.40 12.99
N LYS A 230 2.26 -19.01 12.66
CA LYS A 230 1.05 -19.27 13.47
C LYS A 230 0.26 -20.45 12.88
N LYS A 231 -0.51 -21.15 13.72
CA LYS A 231 -1.29 -22.33 13.34
C LYS A 231 -2.60 -22.39 14.12
N GLY A 232 -3.64 -22.98 13.54
CA GLY A 232 -4.92 -23.14 14.21
C GLY A 232 -5.55 -21.79 14.55
N ASP A 233 -6.13 -21.66 15.75
CA ASP A 233 -6.82 -20.43 16.14
C ASP A 233 -5.89 -19.23 16.39
N ASP A 234 -4.57 -19.45 16.56
CA ASP A 234 -3.57 -18.36 16.57
C ASP A 234 -3.34 -17.75 15.18
N ASN A 235 -3.70 -18.45 14.10
CA ASN A 235 -3.57 -17.94 12.74
C ASN A 235 -4.83 -17.14 12.34
N LEU A 236 -4.86 -15.89 12.80
CA LEU A 236 -5.96 -14.98 12.52
C LEU A 236 -6.09 -14.63 11.02
N TRP A 237 -5.03 -14.74 10.21
CA TRP A 237 -5.13 -14.57 8.77
C TRP A 237 -5.87 -15.73 8.08
N GLU A 238 -5.61 -16.98 8.49
CA GLU A 238 -6.38 -18.17 8.07
C GLU A 238 -7.83 -18.14 8.58
N ARG A 239 -8.13 -17.35 9.62
CA ARG A 239 -9.50 -17.05 10.03
C ARG A 239 -10.13 -15.97 9.15
N PHE A 240 -9.48 -14.84 8.97
CA PHE A 240 -9.98 -13.69 8.20
C PHE A 240 -10.41 -14.09 6.79
N THR A 241 -9.59 -14.89 6.12
CA THR A 241 -9.74 -15.31 4.72
C THR A 241 -10.80 -16.39 4.47
N ARG A 242 -11.57 -16.82 5.47
CA ARG A 242 -12.63 -17.83 5.32
C ARG A 242 -13.84 -17.27 4.59
N TYR A 243 -14.34 -18.03 3.62
CA TYR A 243 -15.60 -17.79 2.90
C TYR A 243 -16.37 -19.12 2.77
N ASP A 244 -17.69 -19.06 2.56
CA ASP A 244 -18.57 -20.22 2.81
C ASP A 244 -18.27 -21.43 1.93
N LYS A 245 -17.84 -21.23 0.67
CA LYS A 245 -17.41 -22.30 -0.24
C LYS A 245 -16.25 -23.15 0.30
N THR A 246 -15.31 -22.54 1.04
CA THR A 246 -14.17 -23.26 1.64
C THR A 246 -14.41 -23.64 3.10
N HIS A 247 -15.26 -22.90 3.80
CA HIS A 247 -15.53 -23.05 5.23
C HIS A 247 -17.05 -22.92 5.51
N PRO A 248 -17.89 -23.90 5.12
CA PRO A 248 -19.35 -23.80 5.23
C PRO A 248 -19.82 -23.49 6.65
N GLY A 249 -20.66 -22.47 6.82
CA GLY A 249 -21.16 -21.98 8.11
C GLY A 249 -20.10 -21.33 9.02
N ARG A 250 -18.86 -21.19 8.54
CA ARG A 250 -17.71 -20.59 9.23
C ARG A 250 -17.08 -19.47 8.40
N SER A 251 -17.89 -18.83 7.55
CA SER A 251 -17.50 -17.68 6.73
C SER A 251 -17.11 -16.49 7.62
N GLU A 252 -16.07 -15.76 7.21
CA GLU A 252 -15.51 -14.59 7.88
C GLU A 252 -15.50 -13.46 6.84
N VAL A 253 -14.37 -12.82 6.53
CA VAL A 253 -14.32 -11.71 5.55
C VAL A 253 -14.10 -12.21 4.12
N GLY A 254 -13.29 -13.26 3.95
CA GLY A 254 -12.94 -13.82 2.64
C GLY A 254 -11.61 -13.28 2.07
N ILE A 255 -11.35 -13.58 0.80
CA ILE A 255 -10.16 -13.12 0.07
C ILE A 255 -10.55 -12.05 -0.95
N VAL A 256 -9.58 -11.34 -1.53
CA VAL A 256 -9.84 -10.22 -2.44
C VAL A 256 -10.78 -10.61 -3.60
N HIS A 257 -10.59 -11.81 -4.15
CA HIS A 257 -11.41 -12.39 -5.23
C HIS A 257 -12.74 -13.04 -4.78
N TYR A 258 -12.93 -13.35 -3.50
CA TYR A 258 -14.09 -14.10 -2.99
C TYR A 258 -14.65 -13.44 -1.72
N ALA A 259 -15.82 -12.82 -1.87
CA ALA A 259 -16.65 -12.37 -0.76
C ALA A 259 -17.20 -13.57 0.05
N PRO A 260 -17.80 -13.35 1.24
CA PRO A 260 -18.27 -14.40 2.13
C PRO A 260 -19.15 -15.50 1.52
N ASN A 261 -19.89 -15.22 0.43
CA ASN A 261 -20.79 -16.14 -0.26
C ASN A 261 -20.35 -16.52 -1.70
N SER A 262 -19.20 -16.05 -2.17
CA SER A 262 -18.76 -16.24 -3.55
C SER A 262 -18.51 -17.70 -3.89
N VAL A 263 -19.11 -18.19 -5.00
CA VAL A 263 -18.96 -19.59 -5.45
C VAL A 263 -17.91 -19.77 -6.55
N LYS A 264 -17.46 -18.67 -7.15
CA LYS A 264 -16.43 -18.62 -8.20
C LYS A 264 -15.67 -17.30 -8.11
N ASP A 265 -14.67 -17.16 -8.97
CA ASP A 265 -13.83 -15.97 -9.06
C ASP A 265 -14.66 -14.71 -9.37
N TYR A 266 -14.35 -13.60 -8.69
CA TYR A 266 -15.01 -12.29 -8.83
C TYR A 266 -16.54 -12.29 -8.58
N ASP A 267 -17.07 -13.29 -7.86
CA ASP A 267 -18.50 -13.49 -7.62
C ASP A 267 -19.04 -12.60 -6.49
N TRP A 268 -18.70 -11.31 -6.52
CA TRP A 268 -19.11 -10.31 -5.53
C TRP A 268 -20.58 -9.88 -5.69
N GLY A 269 -21.23 -10.19 -6.82
CA GLY A 269 -22.64 -9.90 -7.08
C GLY A 269 -23.63 -10.97 -6.60
N ASN A 270 -23.16 -11.98 -5.85
CA ASN A 270 -23.96 -13.13 -5.45
C ASN A 270 -24.99 -12.76 -4.36
N LYS A 271 -26.27 -13.06 -4.62
CA LYS A 271 -27.41 -12.77 -3.73
C LYS A 271 -27.72 -13.90 -2.74
N THR A 272 -26.97 -14.99 -2.77
CA THR A 272 -27.16 -16.13 -1.87
C THR A 272 -26.76 -15.74 -0.45
N LYS A 273 -27.67 -15.90 0.52
CA LYS A 273 -27.38 -15.56 1.91
C LYS A 273 -26.58 -16.65 2.60
N VAL A 274 -25.52 -16.25 3.30
CA VAL A 274 -24.69 -17.14 4.13
C VAL A 274 -24.50 -16.54 5.52
N MET A 275 -24.19 -17.38 6.51
CA MET A 275 -23.81 -16.92 7.85
C MET A 275 -22.33 -16.55 7.87
N SER A 276 -22.03 -15.28 8.17
CA SER A 276 -20.65 -14.76 8.26
C SER A 276 -20.41 -13.99 9.55
N ARG A 277 -19.16 -14.02 10.04
CA ARG A 277 -18.63 -13.19 11.14
C ARG A 277 -17.82 -11.98 10.65
N CYS A 278 -17.96 -11.57 9.39
CA CYS A 278 -17.20 -10.46 8.79
C CYS A 278 -17.18 -9.18 9.62
N ASP A 279 -18.29 -8.82 10.29
CA ASP A 279 -18.39 -7.61 11.11
C ASP A 279 -17.72 -7.75 12.49
N ASN A 280 -17.42 -8.96 12.97
CA ASN A 280 -16.67 -9.14 14.22
C ASN A 280 -15.29 -8.47 14.14
N TRP A 281 -14.69 -8.44 12.95
CA TRP A 281 -13.38 -7.84 12.69
C TRP A 281 -13.35 -6.31 12.91
N LEU A 282 -14.51 -5.65 12.88
CA LEU A 282 -14.63 -4.24 13.25
C LEU A 282 -14.48 -4.01 14.77
N ASN A 283 -14.61 -5.06 15.59
CA ASN A 283 -14.50 -5.05 17.04
C ASN A 283 -13.18 -5.68 17.55
N PHE A 284 -12.17 -5.81 16.67
CA PHE A 284 -10.90 -6.43 17.01
C PHE A 284 -10.27 -5.81 18.29
N PRO A 285 -9.80 -6.61 19.27
CA PRO A 285 -9.52 -8.04 19.19
C PRO A 285 -10.67 -8.97 19.60
N ASP A 286 -11.84 -8.44 19.97
CA ASP A 286 -12.99 -9.28 20.35
C ASP A 286 -13.71 -9.82 19.11
N LEU A 287 -13.37 -11.05 18.74
CA LEU A 287 -13.97 -11.78 17.63
C LEU A 287 -15.06 -12.78 18.07
N SER A 288 -15.60 -12.64 19.28
CA SER A 288 -16.56 -13.59 19.89
C SER A 288 -18.02 -13.43 19.44
N GLY A 289 -18.35 -12.34 18.74
CA GLY A 289 -19.70 -12.02 18.29
C GLY A 289 -20.38 -13.12 17.44
N PRO A 290 -21.73 -13.20 17.47
CA PRO A 290 -22.47 -14.16 16.67
C PRO A 290 -22.35 -13.84 15.17
N PRO A 291 -22.44 -14.85 14.27
CA PRO A 291 -22.55 -14.60 12.84
C PRO A 291 -23.87 -13.90 12.49
N LYS A 292 -23.86 -13.10 11.42
CA LYS A 292 -25.06 -12.53 10.79
C LYS A 292 -25.26 -13.13 9.40
N GLN A 293 -26.48 -13.05 8.86
CA GLN A 293 -26.70 -13.33 7.43
C GLN A 293 -26.17 -12.17 6.59
N VAL A 294 -25.42 -12.47 5.53
CA VAL A 294 -24.90 -11.51 4.56
C VAL A 294 -25.19 -11.93 3.12
N ASP A 295 -25.27 -10.95 2.23
CA ASP A 295 -25.25 -11.14 0.77
C ASP A 295 -24.53 -9.95 0.09
N CYS A 296 -24.54 -9.89 -1.24
CA CYS A 296 -23.86 -8.83 -1.98
C CYS A 296 -24.24 -7.40 -1.60
N SER A 297 -25.38 -7.17 -0.94
CA SER A 297 -25.76 -5.84 -0.47
C SER A 297 -24.84 -5.30 0.64
N ASP A 298 -24.17 -6.16 1.41
CA ASP A 298 -23.20 -5.74 2.43
C ASP A 298 -21.97 -5.04 1.83
N TRP A 299 -21.56 -5.40 0.60
CA TRP A 299 -20.29 -5.01 -0.01
C TRP A 299 -20.40 -4.42 -1.44
N GLY A 300 -21.55 -3.83 -1.79
CA GLY A 300 -21.69 -3.02 -3.00
C GLY A 300 -22.27 -3.73 -4.23
N ASN A 301 -22.97 -4.86 -4.05
CA ASN A 301 -23.77 -5.54 -5.07
C ASN A 301 -23.01 -5.94 -6.36
N GLY A 302 -21.73 -6.27 -6.24
CA GLY A 302 -20.87 -6.64 -7.37
C GLY A 302 -19.99 -5.51 -7.92
N ASP A 303 -20.10 -4.29 -7.38
CA ASP A 303 -19.11 -3.24 -7.67
C ASP A 303 -17.74 -3.58 -7.07
N THR A 304 -16.72 -3.65 -7.93
CA THR A 304 -15.35 -3.97 -7.55
C THR A 304 -14.80 -3.01 -6.50
N ARG A 305 -14.92 -1.69 -6.68
CA ARG A 305 -14.34 -0.69 -5.79
C ARG A 305 -14.97 -0.76 -4.41
N LEU A 306 -16.30 -0.88 -4.34
CA LEU A 306 -17.04 -1.01 -3.08
C LEU A 306 -16.72 -2.31 -2.35
N HIS A 307 -16.57 -3.44 -3.04
CA HIS A 307 -16.16 -4.70 -2.42
C HIS A 307 -14.78 -4.58 -1.76
N HIS A 308 -13.79 -4.03 -2.47
CA HIS A 308 -12.45 -3.88 -1.93
C HIS A 308 -12.41 -2.93 -0.72
N LEU A 309 -13.09 -1.79 -0.81
CA LEU A 309 -13.23 -0.86 0.33
C LEU A 309 -13.89 -1.51 1.54
N TRP A 310 -14.91 -2.35 1.32
CA TRP A 310 -15.57 -3.14 2.36
C TRP A 310 -14.62 -4.17 3.01
N TRP A 311 -13.79 -4.83 2.21
CA TRP A 311 -12.82 -5.83 2.66
C TRP A 311 -11.71 -5.18 3.49
N PHE A 312 -11.11 -4.11 2.98
CA PHE A 312 -10.06 -3.33 3.66
C PHE A 312 -10.52 -2.74 5.00
N LYS A 313 -11.75 -2.22 5.09
CA LYS A 313 -12.30 -1.67 6.35
C LYS A 313 -12.42 -2.70 7.48
N ARG A 314 -12.30 -4.00 7.20
CA ARG A 314 -12.29 -5.07 8.21
C ARG A 314 -10.88 -5.43 8.68
N PHE A 315 -9.84 -4.78 8.18
CA PHE A 315 -8.50 -4.96 8.74
C PHE A 315 -8.45 -4.40 10.18
N PRO A 316 -7.89 -5.16 11.15
CA PRO A 316 -7.51 -4.63 12.45
C PRO A 316 -6.70 -3.34 12.32
N HIS A 317 -7.08 -2.31 13.06
CA HIS A 317 -6.56 -0.95 12.97
C HIS A 317 -6.49 -0.26 14.34
N ILE A 318 -6.24 -1.03 15.40
CA ILE A 318 -6.16 -0.55 16.79
C ILE A 318 -4.80 -0.84 17.42
N ALA A 319 -4.48 -0.15 18.52
CA ALA A 319 -3.19 -0.32 19.19
C ALA A 319 -3.07 -1.67 19.93
N GLY A 320 -1.83 -2.06 20.21
CA GLY A 320 -1.50 -3.27 20.96
C GLY A 320 -1.07 -4.44 20.08
N LEU A 321 -0.83 -5.58 20.73
CA LEU A 321 -0.38 -6.81 20.09
C LEU A 321 -1.32 -7.97 20.45
N HIS A 322 -1.50 -8.90 19.52
CA HIS A 322 -2.13 -10.19 19.74
C HIS A 322 -1.17 -11.28 19.29
N ASN A 323 -0.78 -12.18 20.20
CA ASN A 323 0.21 -13.23 19.95
C ASN A 323 1.54 -12.74 19.33
N GLY A 324 1.95 -11.50 19.61
CA GLY A 324 3.18 -10.88 19.10
C GLY A 324 3.05 -10.26 17.70
N ILE A 325 1.85 -10.20 17.13
CA ILE A 325 1.53 -9.51 15.87
C ILE A 325 0.74 -8.24 16.20
N SER A 326 0.95 -7.15 15.45
CA SER A 326 0.26 -5.87 15.65
C SER A 326 -1.24 -6.00 15.44
N ASN A 327 -2.01 -5.33 16.31
CA ASN A 327 -3.46 -5.18 16.16
C ASN A 327 -3.82 -4.11 15.09
N ASN A 328 -2.82 -3.50 14.45
CA ASN A 328 -2.96 -2.67 13.27
C ASN A 328 -2.30 -3.35 12.06
N TRP A 329 -3.07 -4.09 11.25
CA TRP A 329 -2.53 -4.80 10.08
C TRP A 329 -2.06 -3.85 8.97
N TRP A 330 -2.56 -2.60 8.96
CA TRP A 330 -2.05 -1.55 8.06
C TRP A 330 -0.57 -1.22 8.29
N GLU A 331 -0.04 -1.47 9.50
CA GLU A 331 1.38 -1.34 9.81
C GLU A 331 2.26 -2.16 8.85
N TYR A 332 1.89 -3.42 8.63
CA TYR A 332 2.66 -4.35 7.79
C TYR A 332 2.46 -4.11 6.28
N VAL A 333 1.23 -3.81 5.85
CA VAL A 333 0.93 -3.69 4.42
C VAL A 333 1.35 -2.34 3.82
N THR A 334 1.48 -1.30 4.67
CA THR A 334 2.04 0.00 4.29
C THR A 334 3.56 0.02 4.40
N ASP A 335 4.15 -0.60 5.43
CA ASP A 335 5.60 -0.73 5.57
C ASP A 335 6.00 -2.21 5.76
N PRO A 336 6.43 -2.91 4.69
CA PRO A 336 6.85 -4.30 4.79
C PRO A 336 8.08 -4.48 5.69
N ASN A 337 8.78 -3.41 6.06
CA ASN A 337 9.93 -3.48 6.97
C ASN A 337 9.54 -3.80 8.41
N GLN A 338 8.26 -3.61 8.80
CA GLN A 338 7.74 -4.04 10.10
C GLN A 338 7.54 -5.57 10.19
N VAL A 339 7.57 -6.27 9.06
CA VAL A 339 7.45 -7.73 8.99
C VAL A 339 8.76 -8.40 9.43
N ARG A 340 8.70 -9.09 10.56
CA ARG A 340 9.80 -9.91 11.12
C ARG A 340 9.74 -11.35 10.60
#